data_AF-A0A820Y702-F1
#
_entry.id   AF-A0A820Y702-F1
#
_cell.length_a   1.000
_cell.length_b   1.000
_cell.length_c   1.000
_cell.angle_alpha   90.00
_cell.angle_beta   90.00
_cell.angle_gamma   90.00
#
_symmetry.space_group_name_H-M   'P 1'
#
loop_
_entity.id
_entity.type
_entity.pdbx_description
1 polymer ?
#
loop_
_entity_poly.entity_id
_entity_poly.type
_entity_poly.pdbx_seq_one_letter_code
_entity_poly.pdbx_strand_id
1 'polypeptide(L)'
;DYPLKFVRNQIKKTLNRHFEGLNKLSNETLTKLNESDNKEVKKEQVFIDLPFIGIETKTLGKKIIDLAKNIRPGLHIQPIPRPPPAMTTFFPQKDKINKNAQSNIVYSISCSDCDVGYIGKTIRQASRRHQEHGTPQQPKAPPTPKIATPVLNNQSLRRSDRLRTKPNVNYYQDDNECNVEPQEENDDKLMKSALYKHQMNMNH
;
A
#
# COMPACT_ATOMS: atom_id res chain seq x y z
N ASP A 1 1.73 -58.78 6.47
CA ASP A 1 0.50 -58.29 5.79
C ASP A 1 0.81 -57.47 4.56
N TYR A 2 0.18 -57.80 3.44
CA TYR A 2 0.32 -57.07 2.19
C TYR A 2 -0.55 -55.79 2.23
N PRO A 3 -0.05 -54.61 1.78
CA PRO A 3 -0.74 -53.33 1.95
C PRO A 3 -1.86 -53.12 0.91
N LEU A 4 -2.88 -53.97 0.96
CA LEU A 4 -4.03 -53.97 0.05
C LEU A 4 -4.75 -52.60 0.00
N LYS A 5 -4.77 -51.87 1.13
CA LYS A 5 -5.37 -50.54 1.21
C LYS A 5 -4.65 -49.52 0.32
N PHE A 6 -3.31 -49.59 0.26
CA PHE A 6 -2.50 -48.73 -0.60
C PHE A 6 -2.74 -49.06 -2.08
N VAL A 7 -2.69 -50.34 -2.45
CA VAL A 7 -2.90 -50.79 -3.83
C VAL A 7 -4.29 -50.40 -4.34
N ARG A 8 -5.36 -50.64 -3.56
CA ARG A 8 -6.73 -50.24 -3.93
C ARG A 8 -6.87 -48.73 -4.11
N ASN A 9 -6.22 -47.94 -3.26
CA ASN A 9 -6.24 -46.48 -3.38
C ASN A 9 -5.53 -45.99 -4.65
N GLN A 10 -4.41 -46.63 -5.04
CA GLN A 10 -3.70 -46.28 -6.27
C GLN A 10 -4.48 -46.70 -7.52
N ILE A 11 -5.13 -47.86 -7.50
CA ILE A 11 -6.05 -48.30 -8.57
C ILE A 11 -7.20 -47.29 -8.72
N LYS A 12 -7.84 -46.90 -7.60
CA LYS A 12 -8.97 -45.95 -7.61
C LYS A 12 -8.58 -44.58 -8.17
N LYS A 13 -7.42 -44.03 -7.75
CA LYS A 13 -6.92 -42.75 -8.27
C LYS A 13 -6.65 -42.81 -9.78
N THR A 14 -6.09 -43.92 -10.24
CA THR A 14 -5.74 -44.11 -11.65
C THR A 14 -6.98 -44.25 -12.53
N LEU A 15 -7.95 -45.05 -12.09
CA LEU A 15 -9.23 -45.22 -12.77
C LEU A 15 -10.01 -43.90 -12.83
N ASN A 16 -10.09 -43.16 -11.72
CA ASN A 16 -10.78 -41.86 -11.71
C ASN A 16 -10.17 -40.88 -12.71
N ARG A 17 -8.84 -40.78 -12.79
CA ARG A 17 -8.16 -39.92 -13.78
C ARG A 17 -8.46 -40.33 -15.23
N HIS A 18 -8.58 -41.63 -15.50
CA HIS A 18 -8.90 -42.15 -16.83
C HIS A 18 -10.36 -41.90 -17.21
N PHE A 19 -11.30 -42.14 -16.28
CA PHE A 19 -12.72 -41.94 -16.52
C PHE A 19 -13.11 -40.45 -16.59
N GLU A 20 -12.43 -39.56 -15.85
CA GLU A 20 -12.62 -38.11 -16.01
C GLU A 20 -12.26 -37.63 -17.42
N GLY A 21 -11.21 -38.20 -18.04
CA GLY A 21 -10.84 -37.92 -19.43
C GLY A 21 -11.88 -38.42 -20.44
N LEU A 22 -12.45 -39.61 -20.23
CA LEU A 22 -13.49 -40.18 -21.10
C LEU A 22 -14.83 -39.44 -20.98
N ASN A 23 -15.21 -39.01 -19.78
CA ASN A 23 -16.41 -38.19 -19.57
C ASN A 23 -16.26 -36.80 -20.23
N LYS A 24 -15.04 -36.29 -20.35
CA LYS A 24 -14.78 -35.04 -21.08
C LYS A 24 -15.02 -35.22 -22.59
N LEU A 25 -14.55 -36.32 -23.18
CA LEU A 25 -14.79 -36.63 -24.60
C LEU A 25 -16.26 -36.97 -24.89
N SER A 26 -16.96 -37.72 -24.02
CA SER A 26 -18.37 -38.05 -24.25
C SER A 26 -19.27 -36.82 -24.17
N ASN A 27 -18.99 -35.89 -23.25
CA ASN A 27 -19.68 -34.60 -23.18
C ASN A 27 -19.35 -33.68 -24.37
N GLU A 28 -18.13 -33.72 -24.91
CA GLU A 28 -17.75 -33.00 -26.13
C GLU A 28 -18.38 -33.59 -27.42
N THR A 29 -18.72 -34.89 -27.41
CA THR A 29 -19.36 -35.55 -28.56
C THR A 29 -20.89 -35.41 -28.52
N LEU A 30 -21.49 -35.43 -27.32
CA LEU A 30 -22.93 -35.21 -27.13
C LEU A 30 -23.36 -33.74 -27.32
N THR A 31 -22.44 -32.79 -27.15
CA THR A 31 -22.69 -31.37 -27.41
C THR A 31 -22.72 -31.01 -28.90
N LYS A 32 -22.04 -31.77 -29.77
CA LYS A 32 -22.02 -31.51 -31.23
C LYS A 32 -23.26 -31.99 -31.99
N LEU A 33 -24.04 -32.92 -31.42
CA LEU A 33 -25.24 -33.47 -32.06
C LEU A 33 -26.56 -32.76 -31.65
N ASN A 34 -26.52 -31.89 -30.64
CA ASN A 34 -27.68 -31.16 -30.14
C ASN A 34 -27.77 -29.71 -30.65
N GLU A 35 -26.95 -29.32 -31.64
CA GLU A 35 -26.92 -27.94 -32.16
C GLU A 35 -28.07 -27.58 -33.12
N SER A 36 -28.98 -28.50 -33.47
CA SER A 36 -30.01 -28.20 -34.47
C SER A 36 -31.34 -27.64 -33.95
N ASP A 37 -31.68 -27.70 -32.65
CA ASP A 37 -33.04 -27.29 -32.21
C ASP A 37 -33.15 -26.46 -30.91
N ASN A 38 -32.06 -25.85 -30.42
CA ASN A 38 -32.16 -24.81 -29.39
C ASN A 38 -31.30 -23.61 -29.75
N LYS A 39 -31.94 -22.52 -30.21
CA LYS A 39 -31.31 -21.21 -30.41
C LYS A 39 -30.91 -20.60 -29.06
N GLU A 40 -29.88 -21.13 -28.42
CA GLU A 40 -29.16 -20.42 -27.37
C GLU A 40 -28.31 -19.34 -28.04
N VAL A 41 -28.83 -18.11 -28.07
CA VAL A 41 -28.08 -16.95 -28.54
C VAL A 41 -26.83 -16.83 -27.68
N LYS A 42 -25.65 -17.12 -28.27
CA LYS A 42 -24.35 -16.95 -27.61
C LYS A 42 -24.25 -15.50 -27.11
N LYS A 43 -24.36 -15.32 -25.80
CA LYS A 43 -24.26 -13.99 -25.17
C LYS A 43 -22.80 -13.54 -25.22
N GLU A 44 -22.57 -12.33 -25.71
CA GLU A 44 -21.25 -11.72 -25.67
C GLU A 44 -20.84 -11.51 -24.20
N GLN A 45 -19.71 -12.10 -23.78
CA GLN A 45 -19.23 -11.99 -22.40
C GLN A 45 -18.20 -10.88 -22.26
N VAL A 46 -18.43 -9.98 -21.29
CA VAL A 46 -17.52 -8.86 -20.99
C VAL A 46 -17.15 -8.88 -19.52
N PHE A 47 -15.85 -8.78 -19.24
CA PHE A 47 -15.34 -8.70 -17.87
C PHE A 47 -15.13 -7.23 -17.47
N ILE A 48 -15.56 -6.88 -16.26
CA ILE A 48 -15.37 -5.54 -15.71
C ILE A 48 -14.57 -5.64 -14.41
N ASP A 49 -13.50 -4.87 -14.33
CA ASP A 49 -12.68 -4.82 -13.13
C ASP A 49 -13.25 -3.85 -12.11
N LEU A 50 -13.44 -4.34 -10.90
CA LEU A 50 -13.84 -3.52 -9.77
C LEU A 50 -12.63 -3.31 -8.85
N PRO A 51 -12.19 -2.05 -8.60
CA PRO A 51 -10.94 -1.75 -7.91
C PRO A 51 -10.97 -1.97 -6.40
N PHE A 52 -12.04 -2.56 -5.85
CA PHE A 52 -12.25 -2.71 -4.41
C PHE A 52 -12.81 -4.09 -4.08
N ILE A 53 -12.75 -4.48 -2.81
CA ILE A 53 -13.40 -5.69 -2.27
C ILE A 53 -14.35 -5.28 -1.16
N GLY A 54 -15.53 -5.89 -1.11
CA GLY A 54 -16.48 -5.66 -0.03
C GLY A 54 -17.92 -5.92 -0.44
N ILE A 55 -18.82 -5.70 0.52
CA ILE A 55 -20.27 -5.80 0.31
C ILE A 55 -20.70 -4.75 -0.71
N GLU A 56 -20.20 -3.52 -0.59
CA GLU A 56 -20.51 -2.42 -1.51
C GLU A 56 -20.12 -2.74 -2.94
N THR A 57 -18.92 -3.29 -3.15
CA THR A 57 -18.47 -3.70 -4.48
C THR A 57 -19.37 -4.79 -5.07
N LYS A 58 -19.82 -5.75 -4.25
CA LYS A 58 -20.76 -6.79 -4.70
C LYS A 58 -22.11 -6.18 -5.08
N THR A 59 -22.61 -5.25 -4.28
CA THR A 59 -23.85 -4.52 -4.56
C THR A 59 -23.74 -3.72 -5.85
N LEU A 60 -22.62 -3.02 -6.06
CA LEU A 60 -22.32 -2.32 -7.30
C LEU A 60 -22.27 -3.28 -8.50
N GLY A 61 -21.56 -4.41 -8.36
CA GLY A 61 -21.49 -5.44 -9.40
C GLY A 61 -22.88 -5.95 -9.81
N LYS A 62 -23.77 -6.21 -8.84
CA LYS A 62 -25.17 -6.59 -9.13
C LYS A 62 -25.91 -5.49 -9.88
N LYS A 63 -25.82 -4.24 -9.43
CA LYS A 63 -26.43 -3.09 -10.12
C LYS A 63 -25.94 -2.97 -11.57
N ILE A 64 -24.64 -3.16 -11.80
CA ILE A 64 -24.05 -3.14 -13.16
C ILE A 64 -24.64 -4.27 -14.02
N ILE A 65 -24.74 -5.49 -13.47
CA ILE A 65 -25.35 -6.62 -14.17
C ILE A 65 -26.81 -6.33 -14.52
N ASP A 66 -27.58 -5.78 -13.60
CA ASP A 66 -29.00 -5.50 -13.81
C ASP A 66 -29.20 -4.37 -14.83
N LEU A 67 -28.38 -3.32 -14.78
CA LEU A 67 -28.35 -2.27 -15.81
C LEU A 67 -27.99 -2.85 -17.19
N ALA A 68 -27.02 -3.77 -17.25
CA ALA A 68 -26.62 -4.39 -18.50
C ALA A 68 -27.73 -5.23 -19.13
N LYS A 69 -28.47 -6.00 -18.32
CA LYS A 69 -29.63 -6.78 -18.78
C LYS A 69 -30.72 -5.89 -19.36
N ASN A 70 -30.94 -4.73 -18.75
CA ASN A 70 -31.96 -3.77 -19.21
C ASN A 70 -31.58 -3.11 -20.53
N ILE A 71 -30.29 -2.79 -20.74
CA ILE A 71 -29.82 -2.10 -21.95
C ILE A 71 -29.55 -3.07 -23.10
N ARG A 72 -28.88 -4.21 -22.83
CA ARG A 72 -28.51 -5.20 -23.84
C ARG A 72 -28.60 -6.62 -23.26
N PRO A 73 -29.75 -7.32 -23.42
CA PRO A 73 -29.95 -8.66 -22.84
C PRO A 73 -29.05 -9.76 -23.42
N GLY A 74 -28.44 -9.50 -24.59
CA GLY A 74 -27.42 -10.37 -25.19
C GLY A 74 -26.01 -10.21 -24.61
N LEU A 75 -25.81 -9.28 -23.65
CA LEU A 75 -24.51 -9.00 -23.04
C LEU A 75 -24.43 -9.61 -21.64
N HIS A 76 -23.51 -10.55 -21.44
CA HIS A 76 -23.21 -11.13 -20.14
C HIS A 76 -22.03 -10.40 -19.50
N ILE A 77 -22.32 -9.49 -18.58
CA ILE A 77 -21.28 -8.77 -17.82
C ILE A 77 -20.89 -9.57 -16.59
N GLN A 78 -19.59 -9.77 -16.41
CA GLN A 78 -19.00 -10.41 -15.23
C GLN A 78 -18.08 -9.42 -14.49
N PRO A 79 -18.55 -8.84 -13.38
CA PRO A 79 -17.70 -8.01 -12.53
C PRO A 79 -16.69 -8.87 -11.76
N ILE A 80 -15.40 -8.52 -11.83
CA ILE A 80 -14.30 -9.18 -11.13
C ILE A 80 -13.66 -8.18 -10.17
N PRO A 81 -13.71 -8.42 -8.85
CA PRO A 81 -12.95 -7.62 -7.89
C PRO A 81 -11.44 -7.80 -8.12
N ARG A 82 -10.77 -6.75 -8.58
CA ARG A 82 -9.32 -6.66 -8.75
C ARG A 82 -8.81 -5.40 -8.03
N PRO A 83 -8.57 -5.46 -6.71
CA PRO A 83 -7.99 -4.33 -6.01
C PRO A 83 -6.58 -4.06 -6.56
N PRO A 84 -6.16 -2.78 -6.66
CA PRO A 84 -4.77 -2.44 -6.90
C PRO A 84 -3.84 -3.08 -5.86
N PRO A 85 -2.67 -3.59 -6.28
CA PRO A 85 -1.76 -4.31 -5.39
C PRO A 85 -1.07 -3.39 -4.36
N ALA A 86 -1.06 -2.07 -4.61
CA ALA A 86 -0.38 -1.11 -3.77
C ALA A 86 -1.21 0.16 -3.59
N MET A 87 -1.16 0.71 -2.37
CA MET A 87 -1.79 2.00 -2.02
C MET A 87 -1.30 3.16 -2.88
N THR A 88 -0.07 3.07 -3.38
CA THR A 88 0.54 4.03 -4.31
C THR A 88 -0.24 4.23 -5.61
N THR A 89 -1.08 3.26 -5.97
CA THR A 89 -1.97 3.33 -7.13
C THR A 89 -3.15 4.28 -6.89
N PHE A 90 -3.61 4.37 -5.64
CA PHE A 90 -4.73 5.23 -5.27
C PHE A 90 -4.29 6.66 -4.99
N PHE A 91 -3.13 6.82 -4.35
CA PHE A 91 -2.56 8.14 -4.06
C PHE A 91 -1.04 8.08 -4.08
N PRO A 92 -0.37 9.19 -4.46
CA PRO A 92 1.08 9.26 -4.37
C PRO A 92 1.52 9.09 -2.90
N GLN A 93 2.59 8.31 -2.67
CA GLN A 93 3.09 8.04 -1.32
C GLN A 93 3.58 9.31 -0.60
N LYS A 94 3.97 10.33 -1.36
CA LYS A 94 4.43 11.63 -0.86
C LYS A 94 3.89 12.72 -1.76
N ASP A 95 3.70 13.91 -1.18
CA ASP A 95 3.32 15.10 -1.94
C ASP A 95 4.39 15.45 -2.97
N LYS A 96 3.95 15.96 -4.12
CA LYS A 96 4.87 16.48 -5.14
C LYS A 96 5.57 17.71 -4.59
N ILE A 97 6.90 17.67 -4.54
CA ILE A 97 7.71 18.81 -4.13
C ILE A 97 7.68 19.84 -5.26
N ASN A 98 7.28 21.08 -4.94
CA ASN A 98 7.32 22.21 -5.87
C ASN A 98 8.75 22.37 -6.44
N LYS A 99 8.87 22.64 -7.74
CA LYS A 99 10.15 22.86 -8.45
C LYS A 99 11.10 23.80 -7.69
N ASN A 100 10.58 24.86 -7.10
CA ASN A 100 11.37 25.83 -6.35
C ASN A 100 11.96 25.27 -5.03
N ALA A 101 11.32 24.26 -4.45
CA ALA A 101 11.74 23.60 -3.22
C ALA A 101 12.59 22.34 -3.46
N GLN A 102 12.78 21.92 -4.72
CA GLN A 102 13.61 20.77 -5.08
C GLN A 102 15.09 21.08 -4.88
N SER A 103 15.85 20.08 -4.44
CA SER A 103 17.31 20.10 -4.28
C SER A 103 17.95 18.96 -5.07
N ASN A 104 19.27 18.97 -5.24
CA ASN A 104 20.01 17.98 -6.04
C ASN A 104 19.50 17.90 -7.49
N ILE A 105 19.26 19.06 -8.11
CA ILE A 105 18.74 19.17 -9.48
C ILE A 105 19.76 19.81 -10.41
N VAL A 106 19.59 19.55 -11.71
CA VAL A 106 20.18 20.34 -12.80
C VAL A 106 19.12 21.36 -13.25
N TYR A 107 19.52 22.61 -13.45
CA TYR A 107 18.65 23.71 -13.87
C TYR A 107 19.29 24.47 -15.03
N SER A 108 18.46 25.16 -15.80
CA SER A 108 18.87 26.04 -16.89
C SER A 108 18.30 27.44 -16.66
N ILE A 109 19.12 28.47 -16.83
CA ILE A 109 18.73 29.88 -16.86
C ILE A 109 18.95 30.37 -18.29
N SER A 110 17.87 30.70 -18.98
CA SER A 110 17.94 31.32 -20.31
C SER A 110 18.07 32.82 -20.19
N CYS A 111 18.90 33.44 -21.04
CA CYS A 111 18.89 34.88 -21.20
C CYS A 111 17.58 35.31 -21.90
N SER A 112 16.99 36.43 -21.50
CA SER A 112 15.82 36.99 -22.18
C SER A 112 16.18 37.67 -23.51
N ASP A 113 17.40 38.18 -23.62
CA ASP A 113 17.78 39.13 -24.68
C ASP A 113 18.63 38.46 -25.77
N CYS A 114 19.05 37.21 -25.57
CA CYS A 114 19.79 36.43 -26.57
C CYS A 114 19.60 34.93 -26.38
N ASP A 115 19.93 34.15 -27.42
CA ASP A 115 19.73 32.68 -27.47
C ASP A 115 20.84 31.90 -26.73
N VAL A 116 21.31 32.44 -25.61
CA VAL A 116 22.32 31.79 -24.76
C VAL A 116 21.70 31.42 -23.42
N GLY A 117 22.14 30.29 -22.86
CA GLY A 117 21.64 29.79 -21.60
C GLY A 117 22.76 29.24 -20.73
N TYR A 118 22.61 29.42 -19.41
CA TYR A 118 23.48 28.82 -18.41
C TYR A 118 22.83 27.54 -17.86
N ILE A 119 23.56 26.42 -17.91
CA ILE A 119 23.14 25.16 -17.30
C ILE A 119 24.01 24.89 -16.08
N GLY A 120 23.38 24.66 -14.93
CA GLY A 120 24.07 24.42 -13.67
C GLY A 120 23.49 23.25 -12.89
N LYS A 121 24.30 22.66 -12.00
CA LYS A 121 23.84 21.72 -10.98
C LYS A 121 23.84 22.37 -9.60
N THR A 122 22.93 21.97 -8.72
CA THR A 122 22.88 22.47 -7.34
C THR A 122 22.44 21.39 -6.35
N ILE A 123 23.12 21.33 -5.20
CA ILE A 123 22.68 20.53 -4.05
C ILE A 123 21.70 21.30 -3.14
N ARG A 124 21.65 22.63 -3.27
CA ARG A 124 20.73 23.51 -2.54
C ARG A 124 19.35 23.51 -3.19
N GLN A 125 18.35 24.03 -2.49
CA GLN A 125 17.02 24.29 -3.07
C GLN A 125 17.11 25.22 -4.29
N ALA A 126 16.31 24.92 -5.32
CA ALA A 126 16.31 25.68 -6.56
C ALA A 126 16.04 27.17 -6.32
N SER A 127 15.07 27.52 -5.46
CA SER A 127 14.75 28.90 -5.10
C SER A 127 15.97 29.68 -4.58
N ARG A 128 16.71 29.07 -3.64
CA ARG A 128 17.93 29.65 -3.07
C ARG A 128 19.00 29.83 -4.13
N ARG A 129 19.17 28.85 -5.02
CA ARG A 129 20.16 28.94 -6.10
C ARG A 129 19.83 30.03 -7.12
N HIS A 130 18.56 30.17 -7.48
CA HIS A 130 18.12 31.26 -8.37
C HIS A 130 18.29 32.64 -7.73
N GLN A 131 18.04 32.78 -6.42
CA GLN A 131 18.30 34.03 -5.69
C GLN A 131 19.79 34.39 -5.65
N GLU A 132 20.68 33.41 -5.46
CA GLU A 132 22.14 33.63 -5.53
C GLU A 132 22.58 34.18 -6.89
N HIS A 133 21.90 33.77 -7.96
CA HIS A 133 22.14 34.24 -9.34
C HIS A 133 21.34 35.49 -9.72
N GLY A 134 20.80 36.21 -8.73
CA GLY A 134 20.14 37.50 -8.97
C GLY A 134 18.74 37.41 -9.56
N THR A 135 18.11 36.22 -9.56
CA THR A 135 16.71 36.10 -9.98
C THR A 135 15.83 36.83 -8.95
N PRO A 136 14.94 37.75 -9.36
CA PRO A 136 14.06 38.46 -8.43
C PRO A 136 13.28 37.49 -7.53
N GLN A 137 13.15 37.82 -6.25
CA GLN A 137 12.29 37.04 -5.38
C GLN A 137 10.87 37.13 -5.94
N GLN A 138 10.28 35.98 -6.26
CA GLN A 138 8.86 35.90 -6.53
C GLN A 138 8.13 36.50 -5.32
N PRO A 139 7.16 37.42 -5.52
CA PRO A 139 6.43 38.00 -4.41
C PRO A 139 5.85 36.86 -3.58
N LYS A 140 6.13 36.86 -2.27
CA LYS A 140 5.44 35.96 -1.34
C LYS A 140 3.97 36.18 -1.61
N ALA A 141 3.24 35.11 -1.97
CA ALA A 141 1.80 35.20 -2.14
C ALA A 141 1.24 35.97 -0.93
N PRO A 142 0.34 36.96 -1.15
CA PRO A 142 -0.27 37.66 -0.04
C PRO A 142 -0.80 36.62 0.94
N PRO A 143 -0.67 36.82 2.26
CA PRO A 143 -1.21 35.89 3.23
C PRO A 143 -2.68 35.69 2.87
N THR A 144 -3.02 34.50 2.37
CA THR A 144 -4.40 34.15 2.05
C THR A 144 -5.22 34.49 3.29
N PRO A 145 -6.33 35.24 3.16
CA PRO A 145 -7.19 35.50 4.29
C PRO A 145 -7.51 34.13 4.90
N LYS A 146 -7.23 33.99 6.19
CA LYS A 146 -7.56 32.78 6.95
C LYS A 146 -9.07 32.62 6.87
N ILE A 147 -9.55 31.86 5.89
CA ILE A 147 -10.92 31.36 5.91
C ILE A 147 -10.99 30.57 7.21
N ALA A 148 -11.89 30.98 8.10
CA ALA A 148 -12.15 30.31 9.36
C ALA A 148 -12.65 28.90 9.07
N THR A 149 -11.72 27.97 8.85
CA THR A 149 -12.00 26.55 9.01
C THR A 149 -12.37 26.34 10.47
N PRO A 150 -13.48 25.64 10.79
CA PRO A 150 -13.76 25.28 12.17
C PRO A 150 -12.54 24.55 12.72
N VAL A 151 -11.90 25.15 13.72
CA VAL A 151 -10.74 24.58 14.41
C VAL A 151 -11.24 23.32 15.09
N LEU A 152 -11.05 22.16 14.46
CA LEU A 152 -11.17 20.90 15.17
C LEU A 152 -10.11 20.94 16.27
N ASN A 153 -10.56 20.87 17.52
CA ASN A 153 -9.71 20.99 18.70
C ASN A 153 -8.75 19.79 18.76
N ASN A 154 -7.59 19.93 18.12
CA ASN A 154 -6.55 18.90 18.04
C ASN A 154 -5.80 18.69 19.36
N GLN A 155 -6.20 19.36 20.46
CA GLN A 155 -5.63 19.10 21.78
C GLN A 155 -5.84 17.63 22.19
N SER A 156 -6.99 17.04 21.89
CA SER A 156 -7.30 15.64 22.24
C SER A 156 -6.51 14.58 21.46
N LEU A 157 -5.81 14.97 20.38
CA LEU A 157 -5.03 14.07 19.53
C LEU A 157 -3.52 14.10 19.83
N ARG A 158 -3.07 14.97 20.75
CA ARG A 158 -1.67 14.99 21.17
C ARG A 158 -1.38 13.80 22.08
N ARG A 159 -0.36 12.99 21.70
CA ARG A 159 0.15 11.85 22.49
C ARG A 159 0.45 12.21 23.96
N SER A 160 0.77 13.46 24.25
CA SER A 160 1.05 13.97 25.60
C SER A 160 -0.10 13.79 26.57
N ASP A 161 -1.35 13.85 26.10
CA ASP A 161 -2.51 13.89 27.00
C ASP A 161 -2.93 12.49 27.47
N ARG A 162 -2.59 11.43 26.72
CA ARG A 162 -2.74 10.03 27.20
C ARG A 162 -1.86 9.68 28.40
N LEU A 163 -0.79 10.45 28.62
CA LEU A 163 0.08 10.25 29.79
C LEU A 163 -0.48 10.93 31.04
N ARG A 164 -1.36 11.92 30.90
CA ARG A 164 -1.98 12.63 32.03
C ARG A 164 -3.08 11.83 32.73
N THR A 165 -3.71 10.89 32.02
CA THR A 165 -4.81 10.04 32.53
C THR A 165 -4.35 8.71 33.10
N LYS A 166 -3.04 8.42 33.17
CA LYS A 166 -2.58 7.22 33.88
C LYS A 166 -2.66 7.48 35.39
N PRO A 167 -3.26 6.57 36.19
CA PRO A 167 -3.19 6.69 37.64
C PRO A 167 -1.71 6.71 38.05
N ASN A 168 -1.42 7.58 39.02
CA ASN A 168 -0.08 7.80 39.56
C ASN A 168 0.48 6.45 40.07
N VAL A 169 1.46 5.89 39.36
CA VAL A 169 2.18 4.71 39.84
C VAL A 169 3.17 5.26 40.85
N ASN A 170 2.81 5.18 42.13
CA ASN A 170 3.72 5.46 43.23
C ASN A 170 4.84 4.42 43.17
N TYR A 171 6.00 4.85 42.71
CA TYR A 171 7.25 4.18 43.05
C TYR A 171 7.57 4.58 44.49
N TYR A 172 7.75 3.60 45.37
CA TYR A 172 8.22 3.82 46.73
C TYR A 172 9.52 4.63 46.67
N GLN A 173 9.55 5.77 47.35
CA GLN A 173 10.79 6.45 47.71
C GLN A 173 11.32 5.72 48.95
N ASP A 174 12.43 5.01 48.79
CA ASP A 174 13.21 4.47 49.89
C ASP A 174 14.12 5.60 50.38
N ASP A 175 13.69 6.32 51.42
CA ASP A 175 14.52 7.28 52.12
C ASP A 175 15.43 6.51 53.08
N ASN A 176 16.62 6.15 52.61
CA ASN A 176 17.75 5.79 53.47
C ASN A 176 18.95 6.64 53.06
N GLU A 177 19.16 7.75 53.76
CA GLU A 177 20.45 8.42 53.79
C GLU A 177 21.45 7.53 54.54
N CYS A 178 22.52 7.12 53.86
CA CYS A 178 23.78 6.76 54.52
C CYS A 178 24.94 7.07 53.57
N ASN A 179 25.75 8.07 53.94
CA ASN A 179 27.11 8.26 53.43
C ASN A 179 27.94 7.02 53.74
N VAL A 180 28.62 6.39 52.76
CA VAL A 180 30.00 5.84 52.82
C VAL A 180 30.44 5.44 51.39
N GLU A 181 31.57 6.04 50.92
CA GLU A 181 32.63 5.63 49.97
C GLU A 181 32.39 4.81 48.65
N PRO A 182 33.30 4.94 47.64
CA PRO A 182 33.13 4.36 46.31
C PRO A 182 33.34 2.83 46.34
N GLN A 183 32.32 2.07 45.94
CA GLN A 183 32.44 0.63 45.72
C GLN A 183 32.10 0.26 44.27
N GLU A 184 32.89 -0.69 43.77
CA GLU A 184 33.10 -1.12 42.38
C GLU A 184 31.80 -1.39 41.61
N GLU A 185 31.77 -0.94 40.35
CA GLU A 185 30.67 -1.15 39.42
C GLU A 185 30.43 -2.66 39.18
N ASN A 186 29.20 -3.11 39.42
CA ASN A 186 28.79 -4.48 39.12
C ASN A 186 28.67 -4.69 37.59
N ASP A 187 29.70 -5.29 37.00
CA ASP A 187 29.85 -5.63 35.57
C ASP A 187 28.70 -6.44 34.95
N ASP A 188 27.91 -7.14 35.77
CA ASP A 188 26.85 -8.04 35.31
C ASP A 188 25.63 -7.35 34.68
N LYS A 189 25.39 -6.07 35.00
CA LYS A 189 24.29 -5.29 34.37
C LYS A 189 24.70 -4.73 33.01
N LEU A 190 25.98 -4.39 32.83
CA LEU A 190 26.50 -3.83 31.58
C LEU A 190 26.48 -4.88 30.46
N MET A 191 26.86 -6.12 30.80
CA MET A 191 26.82 -7.32 29.94
C MET A 191 25.44 -7.67 29.36
N LYS A 192 24.36 -7.27 30.05
CA LYS A 192 22.98 -7.58 29.63
C LYS A 192 22.35 -6.48 28.77
N SER A 193 23.03 -5.35 28.62
CA SER A 193 22.51 -4.24 27.81
C SER A 193 22.46 -4.60 26.32
N ALA A 194 21.42 -4.14 25.64
CA ALA A 194 21.26 -4.34 24.19
C ALA A 194 22.38 -3.67 23.37
N LEU A 195 22.94 -2.56 23.89
CA LEU A 195 24.07 -1.85 23.32
C LEU A 195 25.34 -2.71 23.33
N TYR A 196 25.66 -3.36 24.45
CA TYR A 196 26.83 -4.24 24.57
C TYR A 196 26.77 -5.43 23.60
N LYS A 197 25.60 -6.07 23.47
CA LYS A 197 25.38 -7.18 22.53
C LYS A 197 25.54 -6.78 21.07
N HIS A 198 25.18 -5.56 20.71
CA HIS A 198 25.33 -5.07 19.34
C HIS A 198 26.80 -4.82 18.99
N GLN A 199 27.57 -4.30 19.93
CA GLN A 199 28.98 -3.97 19.75
C GLN A 199 29.87 -5.22 19.60
N MET A 200 29.55 -6.31 20.30
CA MET A 200 30.25 -7.60 20.14
C MET A 200 29.98 -8.28 18.78
N ASN A 201 28.79 -8.08 18.20
CA ASN A 201 28.41 -8.70 16.92
C ASN A 201 29.00 -8.01 15.68
N MET A 202 29.60 -6.82 15.81
CA MET A 202 30.16 -6.05 14.70
C MET A 202 31.69 -6.18 14.55
N ASN A 203 32.34 -6.91 15.46
CA ASN A 203 33.80 -7.14 15.45
C ASN A 203 34.15 -8.55 14.95
N HIS A 204 33.61 -8.95 13.80
CA HIS A 204 34.04 -10.14 13.05
C HIS A 204 34.47 -9.78 11.64
#